data_AF-A0AAE4T118-F1
#
_entry.id   AF-A0AAE4T118-F1
#
_cell.length_a   1.000
_cell.length_b   1.000
_cell.length_c   1.000
_cell.angle_alpha   90.00
_cell.angle_beta   90.00
_cell.angle_gamma   90.00
#
_symmetry.space_group_name_H-M   'P 1'
#
loop_
_entity.id
_entity.type
_entity.pdbx_description
1 polymer ?
#
loop_
_entity_poly.entity_id
_entity_poly.type
_entity_poly.pdbx_seq_one_letter_code
_entity_poly.pdbx_strand_id
1 'polypeptide(L)'
;MKQVKKDYELINLKKANKKYSLILTVLLVIIMLMAISMSIFRFSIPITKFLTIILLILSSVLILLSYKFLKFVYKDYKGDKNAPLWVPKAFGYGMSINPYHKSGKYILIVLIIIIFTLFGWTIYSM
;
A
#
# COMPACT_ATOMS: atom_id res chain seq x y z
N MET A 1 -25.24 23.95 15.25
CA MET A 1 -23.81 23.80 15.63
C MET A 1 -23.27 22.37 15.52
N LYS A 2 -24.01 21.32 15.95
CA LYS A 2 -23.54 19.92 15.86
C LYS A 2 -23.38 19.41 14.42
N GLN A 3 -24.27 19.77 13.50
CA GLN A 3 -24.18 19.42 12.06
C GLN A 3 -22.96 20.06 11.39
N VAL A 4 -22.80 21.38 11.53
CA VAL A 4 -21.65 22.11 10.98
C VAL A 4 -20.32 21.50 11.41
N LYS A 5 -20.15 21.15 12.70
CA LYS A 5 -18.93 20.46 13.17
C LYS A 5 -18.70 19.11 12.49
N LYS A 6 -19.75 18.28 12.35
CA LYS A 6 -19.66 16.99 11.65
C LYS A 6 -19.28 17.17 10.18
N ASP A 7 -19.86 18.14 9.50
CA ASP A 7 -19.57 18.41 8.09
C ASP A 7 -18.12 18.87 7.89
N TYR A 8 -17.60 19.73 8.79
CA TYR A 8 -16.19 20.14 8.80
C TYR A 8 -15.24 18.96 9.04
N GLU A 9 -15.57 18.05 9.96
CA GLU A 9 -14.79 16.84 10.21
C GLU A 9 -14.75 15.93 8.98
N LEU A 10 -15.90 15.73 8.32
CA LEU A 10 -15.99 14.94 7.08
C LEU A 10 -15.17 15.54 5.94
N ILE A 11 -15.20 16.86 5.77
CA ILE A 11 -14.39 17.57 4.76
C ILE A 11 -12.90 17.38 5.03
N ASN A 12 -12.46 17.54 6.28
CA ASN A 12 -11.05 17.37 6.65
C ASN A 12 -10.58 15.93 6.48
N LEU A 13 -11.42 14.95 6.84
CA LEU A 13 -11.20 13.53 6.58
C LEU A 13 -11.03 13.24 5.09
N LYS A 14 -11.92 13.79 4.25
CA LYS A 14 -11.85 13.62 2.79
C LYS A 14 -10.58 14.24 2.21
N LYS A 15 -10.16 15.41 2.69
CA LYS A 15 -8.89 16.05 2.30
C LYS A 15 -7.68 15.23 2.72
N ALA A 16 -7.64 14.75 3.97
CA ALA A 16 -6.57 13.89 4.46
C ALA A 16 -6.48 12.59 3.65
N ASN A 17 -7.61 11.93 3.41
CA ASN A 17 -7.68 10.70 2.62
C ASN A 17 -7.21 10.91 1.18
N LYS A 18 -7.55 12.05 0.56
CA LYS A 18 -7.03 12.42 -0.76
C LYS A 18 -5.51 12.56 -0.75
N LYS A 19 -4.93 13.23 0.27
CA LYS A 19 -3.47 13.37 0.41
C LYS A 19 -2.78 12.01 0.56
N TYR A 20 -3.29 11.13 1.42
CA TYR A 20 -2.76 9.78 1.60
C TYR A 20 -2.86 8.96 0.32
N SER A 21 -4.00 9.01 -0.38
CA SER A 21 -4.17 8.33 -1.66
C SER A 21 -3.17 8.83 -2.69
N LEU A 22 -2.91 10.14 -2.76
CA LEU A 22 -1.93 10.72 -3.68
C LEU A 22 -0.51 10.24 -3.34
N ILE A 23 -0.13 10.22 -2.06
CA ILE A 23 1.18 9.71 -1.61
C ILE A 23 1.37 8.25 -2.02
N LEU A 24 0.36 7.40 -1.78
CA LEU A 24 0.43 5.98 -2.18
C LEU A 24 0.55 5.82 -3.70
N THR A 25 -0.19 6.61 -4.48
CA THR A 25 -0.11 6.58 -5.94
C THR A 25 1.27 7.03 -6.43
N VAL A 26 1.82 8.13 -5.90
CA VAL A 26 3.15 8.63 -6.28
C VAL A 26 4.22 7.58 -5.93
N LEU A 27 4.15 6.98 -4.74
CA LEU A 27 5.07 5.93 -4.33
C LEU A 27 5.00 4.70 -5.25
N LEU A 28 3.78 4.28 -5.62
CA LEU A 28 3.58 3.19 -6.58
C LEU A 28 4.19 3.53 -7.95
N VAL A 29 3.97 4.74 -8.47
CA VAL A 29 4.53 5.19 -9.75
C VAL A 29 6.07 5.17 -9.71
N ILE A 30 6.69 5.64 -8.63
CA ILE A 30 8.15 5.59 -8.46
C ILE A 30 8.66 4.13 -8.50
N ILE A 31 8.01 3.22 -7.77
CA ILE A 31 8.36 1.79 -7.76
C ILE A 31 8.23 1.20 -9.18
N MET A 32 7.15 1.49 -9.88
CA MET A 32 6.93 0.98 -11.25
C MET A 32 7.98 1.52 -12.22
N LEU A 33 8.24 2.84 -12.21
CA LEU A 33 9.27 3.45 -13.07
C LEU A 33 10.65 2.86 -12.80
N MET A 34 11.00 2.63 -11.54
CA MET A 34 12.26 2.01 -11.15
C MET A 34 12.34 0.56 -11.66
N ALA A 35 11.31 -0.25 -11.44
CA ALA A 35 11.27 -1.63 -11.91
C ALA A 35 11.36 -1.74 -13.45
N ILE A 36 10.62 -0.89 -14.16
CA ILE A 36 10.67 -0.80 -15.64
C ILE A 36 12.07 -0.37 -16.10
N SER A 37 12.66 0.64 -15.46
CA SER A 37 14.00 1.12 -15.82
C SER A 37 15.04 0.01 -15.64
N MET A 38 14.98 -0.75 -14.54
CA MET A 38 15.87 -1.89 -14.31
C MET A 38 15.68 -3.02 -15.34
N SER A 39 14.49 -3.16 -15.93
CA SER A 39 14.24 -4.14 -16.98
C SER A 39 14.72 -3.69 -18.37
N ILE A 40 14.74 -2.38 -18.64
CA ILE A 40 15.12 -1.82 -19.96
C ILE A 40 16.64 -1.60 -20.03
N PHE A 41 17.23 -1.07 -18.96
CA PHE A 41 18.65 -0.74 -18.92
C PHE A 41 19.48 -1.91 -18.39
N ARG A 42 20.64 -2.17 -19.02
CA ARG A 42 21.60 -3.17 -18.55
C ARG A 42 22.55 -2.54 -17.54
N PHE A 43 22.22 -2.66 -16.26
CA PHE A 43 23.10 -2.26 -15.17
C PHE A 43 24.10 -3.37 -14.83
N SER A 44 25.24 -3.01 -14.21
CA SER A 44 26.15 -4.00 -13.66
C SER A 44 25.48 -4.76 -12.50
N ILE A 45 25.95 -5.97 -12.22
CA ILE A 45 25.46 -6.81 -11.13
C ILE A 45 25.38 -6.06 -9.78
N PRO A 46 26.44 -5.36 -9.31
CA PRO A 46 26.37 -4.66 -8.01
C PRO A 46 25.34 -3.54 -8.01
N ILE A 47 25.20 -2.78 -9.11
CA ILE A 47 24.19 -1.72 -9.22
C ILE A 47 22.78 -2.32 -9.21
N THR A 48 22.55 -3.40 -9.95
CA THR A 48 21.25 -4.08 -9.99
C THR A 48 20.84 -4.60 -8.61
N LYS A 49 21.77 -5.21 -7.87
CA LYS A 49 21.54 -5.66 -6.49
C LYS A 49 21.19 -4.51 -5.56
N PHE A 50 21.93 -3.40 -5.62
CA PHE A 50 21.66 -2.19 -4.82
C PHE A 50 20.28 -1.59 -5.13
N LEU A 51 19.94 -1.44 -6.40
CA LEU A 51 18.63 -0.94 -6.83
C LEU A 51 17.50 -1.89 -6.40
N THR A 52 17.73 -3.21 -6.43
CA THR A 52 16.76 -4.21 -5.95
C THR A 52 16.47 -4.02 -4.45
N ILE A 53 17.50 -3.78 -3.62
CA ILE A 53 17.31 -3.51 -2.19
C ILE A 53 16.47 -2.25 -1.99
N ILE A 54 16.77 -1.16 -2.70
CA ILE A 54 15.98 0.08 -2.63
C ILE A 54 14.52 -0.20 -3.03
N LEU A 55 14.30 -0.94 -4.12
CA LEU A 55 12.96 -1.29 -4.59
C LEU A 55 12.16 -2.08 -3.54
N LEU A 56 12.81 -3.02 -2.84
CA LEU A 56 12.18 -3.81 -1.78
C LEU A 56 11.87 -2.96 -0.54
N ILE A 57 12.74 -2.00 -0.18
CA ILE A 57 12.48 -1.04 0.91
C ILE A 57 11.26 -0.17 0.56
N LEU A 58 11.23 0.42 -0.64
CA LEU A 58 10.09 1.23 -1.09
C LEU A 58 8.79 0.43 -1.12
N SER A 59 8.85 -0.82 -1.59
CA SER A 59 7.70 -1.73 -1.60
C SER A 59 7.21 -2.05 -0.19
N SER A 60 8.12 -2.26 0.77
CA SER A 60 7.78 -2.45 2.19
C SER A 60 7.07 -1.24 2.76
N VAL A 61 7.59 -0.04 2.51
CA VAL A 61 6.96 1.23 2.92
C VAL A 61 5.57 1.37 2.30
N LEU A 62 5.42 1.08 1.00
CA LEU A 62 4.14 1.14 0.30
C LEU A 62 3.10 0.22 0.96
N ILE A 63 3.45 -1.03 1.26
CA ILE A 63 2.53 -1.99 1.88
C ILE A 63 2.13 -1.54 3.29
N LEU A 64 3.09 -1.10 4.11
CA LEU A 64 2.83 -0.65 5.47
C LEU A 64 1.91 0.57 5.51
N LEU A 65 2.18 1.57 4.65
CA LEU A 65 1.35 2.76 4.54
C LEU A 65 -0.04 2.41 3.98
N SER A 66 -0.11 1.56 2.97
CA SER A 66 -1.39 1.10 2.40
C SER A 66 -2.23 0.39 3.45
N TYR A 67 -1.65 -0.50 4.25
CA TYR A 67 -2.37 -1.20 5.30
C TYR A 67 -2.93 -0.26 6.37
N LYS A 68 -2.11 0.70 6.85
CA LYS A 68 -2.55 1.71 7.82
C LYS A 68 -3.68 2.55 7.26
N PHE A 69 -3.56 3.00 6.02
CA PHE A 69 -4.58 3.78 5.33
C PHE A 69 -5.88 3.00 5.17
N LEU A 70 -5.82 1.77 4.67
CA LEU A 70 -7.00 0.91 4.49
C LEU A 70 -7.70 0.64 5.82
N LYS A 71 -6.95 0.42 6.92
CA LYS A 71 -7.54 0.22 8.25
C LYS A 71 -8.26 1.46 8.78
N PHE A 72 -7.72 2.64 8.48
CA PHE A 72 -8.32 3.91 8.89
C PHE A 72 -9.60 4.19 8.11
N VAL A 73 -9.55 4.02 6.79
CA VAL A 73 -10.66 4.29 5.88
C VAL A 73 -11.81 3.30 6.06
N TYR A 74 -11.50 2.01 6.17
CA TYR A 74 -12.49 0.93 6.28
C TYR A 74 -12.78 0.52 7.72
N LYS A 75 -12.55 1.42 8.68
CA LYS A 75 -12.74 1.18 10.12
C LYS A 75 -14.17 0.74 10.49
N ASP A 76 -15.16 1.10 9.67
CA ASP A 76 -16.57 0.77 9.92
C ASP A 76 -16.84 -0.73 9.77
N TYR A 77 -15.97 -1.46 9.07
CA TYR A 77 -16.01 -2.93 8.97
C TYR A 77 -15.31 -3.64 10.13
N LYS A 78 -14.77 -2.90 11.11
CA LYS A 78 -14.04 -3.49 12.23
C LYS A 78 -15.00 -4.28 13.13
N GLY A 79 -14.74 -5.59 13.24
CA GLY A 79 -15.55 -6.49 14.07
C GLY A 79 -16.77 -7.07 13.35
N ASP A 80 -17.03 -6.64 12.11
CA ASP A 80 -18.04 -7.23 11.26
C ASP A 80 -17.54 -8.57 10.68
N LYS A 81 -18.25 -9.65 11.00
CA LYS A 81 -17.94 -11.01 10.52
C LYS A 81 -18.28 -11.19 9.03
N ASN A 82 -19.18 -10.37 8.51
CA ASN A 82 -19.69 -10.42 7.13
C ASN A 82 -19.08 -9.31 6.25
N ALA A 83 -18.03 -8.65 6.73
CA ALA A 83 -17.36 -7.59 5.99
C ALA A 83 -16.90 -8.09 4.62
N PRO A 84 -17.24 -7.40 3.51
CA PRO A 84 -16.87 -7.87 2.17
C PRO A 84 -15.36 -7.80 1.96
N LEU A 85 -14.80 -8.74 1.19
CA LEU A 85 -13.39 -8.76 0.81
C LEU A 85 -13.03 -7.56 -0.08
N TRP A 86 -13.89 -7.26 -1.05
CA TRP A 86 -13.70 -6.16 -1.99
C TRP A 86 -14.60 -5.00 -1.57
N VAL A 87 -13.99 -3.85 -1.38
CA VAL A 87 -14.68 -2.60 -1.00
C VAL A 87 -14.37 -1.51 -2.02
N PRO A 88 -15.34 -0.66 -2.40
CA PRO A 88 -15.07 0.48 -3.26
C PRO A 88 -13.99 1.37 -2.68
N LYS A 89 -13.08 1.86 -3.52
CA LYS A 89 -12.05 2.80 -3.07
C LYS A 89 -12.68 4.05 -2.47
N ALA A 90 -12.22 4.45 -1.29
CA ALA A 90 -12.67 5.71 -0.69
C ALA A 90 -12.23 6.96 -1.46
N PHE A 91 -11.24 6.85 -2.35
CA PHE A 91 -10.84 7.90 -3.26
C PHE A 91 -10.42 7.34 -4.62
N GLY A 92 -10.95 7.94 -5.70
CA GLY A 92 -10.72 7.50 -7.08
C GLY A 92 -11.66 6.37 -7.51
N TYR A 93 -11.33 5.74 -8.64
CA TYR A 93 -12.11 4.64 -9.22
C TYR A 93 -11.48 3.28 -8.89
N GLY A 94 -12.33 2.26 -8.71
CA GLY A 94 -11.94 0.86 -8.53
C GLY A 94 -12.20 0.28 -7.14
N MET A 95 -11.68 -0.92 -6.91
CA MET A 95 -11.86 -1.69 -5.68
C MET A 95 -10.57 -1.74 -4.85
N SER A 96 -10.73 -1.89 -3.55
CA SER A 96 -9.70 -2.14 -2.55
C SER A 96 -9.97 -3.45 -1.84
N ILE A 97 -8.91 -4.04 -1.30
CA ILE A 97 -9.02 -5.19 -0.40
C ILE A 97 -9.29 -4.67 1.01
N ASN A 98 -10.33 -5.22 1.64
CA ASN A 98 -10.69 -4.89 3.01
C ASN A 98 -9.73 -5.58 4.00
N PRO A 99 -8.97 -4.81 4.82
CA PRO A 99 -8.04 -5.40 5.78
C PRO A 99 -8.72 -6.05 6.99
N TYR A 100 -10.04 -5.83 7.18
CA TYR A 100 -10.82 -6.45 8.24
C TYR A 100 -11.46 -7.78 7.83
N HIS A 101 -11.50 -8.10 6.52
CA HIS A 101 -11.89 -9.43 6.05
C HIS A 101 -10.75 -10.43 6.26
N LYS A 102 -11.08 -11.69 6.64
CA LYS A 102 -10.08 -12.74 6.92
C LYS A 102 -9.09 -12.92 5.77
N SER A 103 -9.58 -13.13 4.56
CA SER A 103 -8.73 -13.29 3.38
C SER A 103 -7.94 -12.03 3.04
N GLY A 104 -8.50 -10.84 3.28
CA GLY A 104 -7.79 -9.58 3.02
C GLY A 104 -6.58 -9.42 3.94
N LYS A 105 -6.71 -9.82 5.21
CA LYS A 105 -5.59 -9.90 6.15
C LYS A 105 -4.53 -10.91 5.70
N TYR A 106 -4.94 -12.10 5.24
CA TYR A 106 -3.99 -13.11 4.77
C TYR A 106 -3.22 -12.65 3.53
N ILE A 107 -3.88 -12.00 2.56
CA ILE A 107 -3.22 -11.45 1.38
C ILE A 107 -2.11 -10.47 1.79
N LEU A 108 -2.37 -9.58 2.74
CA LEU A 108 -1.37 -8.66 3.27
C LEU A 108 -0.20 -9.38 3.94
N ILE A 109 -0.47 -10.39 4.77
CA ILE A 109 0.57 -11.18 5.43
C ILE A 109 1.44 -11.91 4.40
N VAL A 110 0.82 -12.56 3.41
CA VAL A 110 1.52 -13.26 2.33
C VAL A 110 2.40 -12.30 1.54
N LEU A 111 1.90 -11.11 1.19
CA LEU A 111 2.71 -10.10 0.49
C LEU A 111 3.91 -9.65 1.33
N ILE A 112 3.74 -9.47 2.64
CA ILE A 112 4.84 -9.14 3.54
C ILE A 112 5.88 -10.27 3.56
N ILE A 113 5.44 -11.52 3.70
CA ILE A 113 6.34 -12.68 3.67
C ILE A 113 7.12 -12.73 2.36
N ILE A 114 6.46 -12.57 1.21
CA ILE A 114 7.12 -12.55 -0.11
C ILE A 114 8.22 -11.48 -0.14
N ILE A 115 7.93 -10.25 0.30
CA ILE A 115 8.94 -9.18 0.32
C ILE A 115 10.12 -9.55 1.21
N PHE A 116 9.87 -10.06 2.43
CA PHE A 116 10.96 -10.44 3.34
C PHE A 116 11.79 -11.62 2.80
N THR A 117 11.16 -12.61 2.18
CA THR A 117 11.87 -13.72 1.52
C THR A 117 12.75 -13.21 0.38
N LEU A 118 12.21 -12.33 -0.48
CA LEU A 118 12.98 -11.71 -1.56
C LEU A 118 14.13 -10.85 -1.03
N PHE A 119 13.92 -10.15 0.07
CA PHE A 119 14.96 -9.36 0.73
C PHE A 119 16.08 -10.24 1.25
N GLY A 120 15.76 -11.28 2.02
CA GLY A 120 16.73 -12.24 2.54
C GLY A 120 17.50 -12.95 1.42
N TRP A 121 16.81 -13.35 0.36
CA TRP A 121 17.44 -13.93 -0.83
C TRP A 121 18.40 -12.96 -1.51
N THR A 122 17.99 -11.70 -1.69
CA THR A 122 18.85 -10.68 -2.32
C THR A 122 20.13 -10.48 -1.53
N ILE A 123 20.03 -10.39 -0.19
CA ILE A 123 21.20 -10.26 0.70
C ILE A 123 22.06 -11.52 0.71
N TYR A 124 21.47 -12.72 0.73
CA TYR A 124 22.23 -13.97 0.67
C TYR A 124 22.98 -14.13 -0.65
N SER A 125 22.37 -13.71 -1.75
CA SER A 125 22.95 -13.77 -3.09
C SER A 125 23.99 -12.68 -3.38
N MET A 126 24.19 -11.73 -2.45
CA MET A 126 25.15 -10.63 -2.61
C MET A 126 26.57 -11.13 -2.64
#